data_AF-A0A2D7J8Y2-F1
#
_entry.id   AF-A0A2D7J8Y2-F1
#
_cell.length_a   1.000
_cell.length_b   1.000
_cell.length_c   1.000
_cell.angle_alpha   90.00
_cell.angle_beta   90.00
_cell.angle_gamma   90.00
#
_symmetry.space_group_name_H-M   'P 1'
#
loop_
_entity.id
_entity.type
_entity.pdbx_description
1 polymer ?
#
loop_
_entity_poly.entity_id
_entity_poly.type
_entity_poly.pdbx_seq_one_letter_code
_entity_poly.pdbx_strand_id
1 'polypeptide(L)'
;QSEKKLCFQVQLKKCFGACGGAEPVYDYNSRLEAAIAKYRLKVWPWDSAILVREQDPNDVENFAYHLLNNWQHIRRIEDEQELAESGYRTKRNNLPSGIAKKSSLSARYPTDLDTYHILIRFLLDSNKLGINNLRIFPLEPILEG
;
A
#
# COMPACT_ATOMS: atom_id res chain seq x y z
N GLN A 1 44.95 17.61 -21.51
CA GLN A 1 44.41 16.38 -20.89
C GLN A 1 43.64 16.81 -19.66
N SER A 2 42.31 16.63 -19.61
CA SER A 2 41.49 17.10 -18.48
C SER A 2 41.74 16.20 -17.27
N GLU A 3 42.20 16.75 -16.15
CA GLU A 3 42.29 16.03 -14.88
C GLU A 3 40.90 15.51 -14.50
N LYS A 4 40.77 14.18 -14.36
CA LYS A 4 39.53 13.52 -13.95
C LYS A 4 39.29 13.81 -12.46
N LYS A 5 38.75 14.99 -12.14
CA LYS A 5 38.42 15.36 -10.77
C LYS A 5 37.36 14.40 -10.22
N LEU A 6 37.67 13.79 -9.08
CA LEU A 6 36.73 12.94 -8.35
C LEU A 6 35.55 13.79 -7.84
N CYS A 7 34.37 13.19 -7.73
CA CYS A 7 33.18 13.92 -7.29
C CYS A 7 33.29 14.34 -5.81
N PHE A 8 32.51 15.36 -5.42
CA PHE A 8 32.50 15.91 -4.07
C PHE A 8 32.29 14.85 -2.97
N GLN A 9 31.48 13.82 -3.22
CA GLN A 9 31.28 12.76 -2.21
C GLN A 9 32.51 11.88 -1.96
N VAL A 10 33.38 11.70 -2.96
CA VAL A 10 34.66 11.01 -2.75
C VAL A 10 35.61 11.90 -1.95
N GLN A 11 35.62 13.21 -2.22
CA GLN A 11 36.40 14.18 -1.44
C GLN A 11 35.97 14.22 0.03
N LEU A 12 34.66 14.08 0.29
CA LEU A 12 34.09 13.95 1.64
C LEU A 12 34.26 12.55 2.27
N LYS A 13 34.90 11.59 1.58
CA LYS A 13 35.05 10.19 2.00
C LYS A 13 33.70 9.48 2.28
N LYS A 14 32.63 9.91 1.63
CA LYS A 14 31.28 9.32 1.72
C LYS A 14 30.96 8.37 0.55
N CYS A 15 31.85 8.29 -0.44
CA CYS A 15 31.75 7.38 -1.58
C CYS A 15 33.16 6.84 -1.91
N PHE A 16 33.26 5.55 -2.28
CA PHE A 16 34.53 4.92 -2.62
C PHE A 16 34.97 5.12 -4.07
N GLY A 17 34.19 5.88 -4.86
CA GLY A 17 34.65 6.41 -6.14
C GLY A 17 34.46 5.48 -7.33
N ALA A 18 33.36 4.73 -7.37
CA ALA A 18 32.97 3.91 -8.51
C ALA A 18 32.99 4.67 -9.85
N CYS A 19 32.48 5.91 -9.89
CA CYS A 19 32.51 6.75 -11.10
C CYS A 19 33.93 7.11 -11.58
N GLY A 20 34.91 7.12 -10.67
CA GLY A 20 36.32 7.37 -10.95
C GLY A 20 37.13 6.10 -11.24
N GLY A 21 36.52 4.92 -11.14
CA GLY A 21 37.18 3.62 -11.25
C GLY A 21 37.96 3.19 -10.01
N ALA A 22 37.89 3.94 -8.90
CA ALA A 22 38.58 3.62 -7.65
C ALA A 22 37.91 2.45 -6.89
N GLU A 23 36.62 2.23 -7.14
CA GLU A 23 35.84 1.11 -6.63
C GLU A 23 35.28 0.30 -7.81
N PRO A 24 35.32 -1.04 -7.78
CA PRO A 24 34.64 -1.87 -8.77
C PRO A 24 33.12 -1.65 -8.79
N VAL A 25 32.53 -1.60 -9.99
CA VAL A 25 31.08 -1.38 -10.17
C VAL A 25 30.25 -2.42 -9.44
N TYR A 26 30.69 -3.68 -9.42
CA TYR A 26 30.02 -4.77 -8.71
C TYR A 26 29.90 -4.48 -7.20
N ASP A 27 31.00 -4.11 -6.55
CA ASP A 27 31.03 -3.83 -5.11
C ASP A 27 30.16 -2.62 -4.74
N TYR A 28 30.19 -1.57 -5.56
CA TYR A 28 29.32 -0.42 -5.42
C TYR A 28 27.83 -0.82 -5.49
N ASN A 29 27.46 -1.57 -6.52
CA ASN A 29 26.09 -2.02 -6.74
C ASN A 29 25.61 -2.94 -5.60
N SER A 30 26.42 -3.89 -5.15
CA SER A 30 26.06 -4.77 -4.03
C SER A 30 25.84 -3.98 -2.74
N ARG A 31 26.68 -2.97 -2.43
CA ARG A 31 26.46 -2.10 -1.27
C ARG A 31 25.18 -1.28 -1.43
N LEU A 32 24.93 -0.75 -2.63
CA LEU A 32 23.73 0.03 -2.93
C LEU A 32 22.46 -0.83 -2.77
N GLU A 33 22.45 -2.05 -3.30
CA GLU A 33 21.36 -3.00 -3.18
C GLU A 33 21.10 -3.37 -1.71
N ALA A 34 22.15 -3.69 -0.95
CA ALA A 34 22.02 -3.98 0.47
C ALA A 34 21.45 -2.79 1.26
N ALA A 35 21.87 -1.57 0.92
CA ALA A 35 21.37 -0.34 1.56
C ALA A 35 19.90 -0.06 1.23
N ILE A 36 19.48 -0.29 -0.02
CA ILE A 36 18.12 -0.04 -0.52
C ILE A 36 17.16 -1.18 -0.18
N ALA A 37 17.65 -2.40 0.08
CA ALA A 37 16.82 -3.58 0.33
C ALA A 37 15.73 -3.35 1.38
N LYS A 38 16.05 -2.61 2.46
CA LYS A 38 15.12 -2.28 3.54
C LYS A 38 14.06 -1.23 3.19
N TYR A 39 14.24 -0.49 2.10
CA TYR A 39 13.31 0.53 1.61
C TYR A 39 12.47 0.04 0.42
N ARG A 40 12.61 -1.22 0.00
CA ARG A 40 11.83 -1.76 -1.12
C ARG A 40 10.36 -1.79 -0.75
N LEU A 41 9.58 -0.96 -1.45
CA LEU A 41 8.12 -0.96 -1.32
C LEU A 41 7.55 -2.29 -1.81
N LYS A 42 6.53 -2.79 -1.12
CA LYS A 42 5.78 -3.95 -1.61
C LYS A 42 4.94 -3.52 -2.79
N VAL A 43 4.93 -4.33 -3.84
CA VAL A 43 4.04 -4.13 -4.98
C VAL A 43 2.61 -4.40 -4.52
N TRP A 44 1.67 -3.60 -4.99
CA TRP A 44 0.24 -3.84 -4.80
C TRP A 44 -0.13 -5.17 -5.49
N PRO A 45 -0.56 -6.21 -4.75
CA PRO A 45 -0.72 -7.55 -5.30
C PRO A 45 -2.06 -7.78 -6.04
N TRP A 46 -2.96 -6.79 -6.03
CA TRP A 46 -4.28 -6.89 -6.68
C TRP A 46 -4.29 -6.11 -7.99
N ASP A 47 -5.04 -6.58 -8.98
CA ASP A 47 -5.14 -5.93 -10.30
C ASP A 47 -5.84 -4.55 -10.26
N SER A 48 -6.57 -4.28 -9.19
CA SER A 48 -7.41 -3.08 -9.00
C SER A 48 -7.52 -2.76 -7.50
N ALA A 49 -8.33 -1.76 -7.16
CA ALA A 49 -8.72 -1.48 -5.78
C ALA A 49 -9.38 -2.71 -5.12
N ILE A 50 -9.33 -2.72 -3.79
CA ILE A 50 -9.99 -3.74 -2.97
C ILE A 50 -10.92 -3.06 -1.97
N LEU A 51 -11.98 -3.77 -1.60
CA LEU A 51 -12.78 -3.45 -0.45
C LEU A 51 -12.39 -4.40 0.69
N VAL A 52 -12.09 -3.87 1.87
CA VAL A 52 -11.78 -4.66 3.06
C VAL A 52 -12.92 -4.51 4.05
N ARG A 53 -13.55 -5.62 4.43
CA ARG A 53 -14.52 -5.66 5.53
C ARG A 53 -13.80 -5.99 6.82
N GLU A 54 -13.89 -5.11 7.79
CA GLU A 54 -13.52 -5.33 9.18
C GLU A 54 -14.78 -5.62 10.00
N GLN A 55 -14.75 -6.65 10.85
CA GLN A 55 -15.88 -7.04 11.70
C GLN A 55 -15.40 -7.30 13.13
N ASP A 56 -16.13 -6.76 14.11
CA ASP A 56 -15.87 -7.04 15.52
C ASP A 56 -16.08 -8.55 15.82
N PRO A 57 -15.11 -9.22 16.47
CA PRO A 57 -15.27 -10.63 16.85
C PRO A 57 -16.44 -10.90 17.81
N ASN A 58 -16.86 -9.91 18.59
CA ASN A 58 -17.90 -10.05 19.61
C ASN A 58 -19.26 -9.48 19.16
N ASP A 59 -19.30 -8.69 18.09
CA ASP A 59 -20.52 -8.08 17.56
C ASP A 59 -20.57 -8.21 16.03
N VAL A 60 -21.42 -9.10 15.54
CA VAL A 60 -21.57 -9.39 14.11
C VAL A 60 -22.16 -8.21 13.33
N GLU A 61 -22.94 -7.36 13.99
CA GLU A 61 -23.56 -6.17 13.41
C GLU A 61 -22.59 -4.98 13.37
N ASN A 62 -21.48 -5.04 14.10
CA ASN A 62 -20.45 -4.00 14.09
C ASN A 62 -19.38 -4.33 13.05
N PHE A 63 -19.56 -3.81 11.84
CA PHE A 63 -18.59 -3.92 10.76
C PHE A 63 -18.38 -2.60 10.01
N ALA A 64 -17.27 -2.51 9.29
CA ALA A 64 -16.92 -1.40 8.41
C ALA A 64 -16.34 -1.91 7.10
N TYR A 65 -16.60 -1.19 6.00
CA TYR A 65 -15.93 -1.43 4.72
C TYR A 65 -14.95 -0.31 4.41
N HIS A 66 -13.73 -0.68 4.02
CA HIS A 66 -12.65 0.24 3.70
C HIS A 66 -12.23 0.05 2.24
N LEU A 67 -12.32 1.12 1.45
CA LEU A 67 -11.83 1.15 0.08
C LEU A 67 -10.32 1.44 0.11
N LEU A 68 -9.54 0.52 -0.44
CA LEU A 68 -8.09 0.62 -0.52
C LEU A 68 -7.61 0.51 -1.97
N ASN A 69 -6.62 1.31 -2.34
CA ASN A 69 -5.92 1.19 -3.61
C ASN A 69 -4.46 1.60 -3.47
N ASN A 70 -3.52 0.87 -4.09
CA ASN A 70 -2.08 1.20 -4.08
C ASN A 70 -1.51 1.52 -2.69
N TRP A 71 -1.85 0.71 -1.68
CA TRP A 71 -1.48 0.92 -0.27
C TRP A 71 -2.00 2.22 0.35
N GLN A 72 -3.05 2.80 -0.21
CA GLN A 72 -3.74 3.97 0.34
C GLN A 72 -5.11 3.56 0.84
N HIS A 73 -5.45 4.06 2.04
CA HIS A 73 -6.83 4.07 2.51
C HIS A 73 -7.55 5.27 1.91
N ILE A 74 -8.52 5.02 1.04
CA ILE A 74 -9.21 6.08 0.30
C ILE A 74 -10.35 6.64 1.16
N ARG A 75 -11.27 5.76 1.57
CA ARG A 75 -12.45 6.10 2.37
C ARG A 75 -13.12 4.86 2.95
N ARG A 76 -14.02 5.08 3.88
CA ARG A 76 -15.05 4.11 4.26
C ARG A 76 -16.16 4.10 3.19
N ILE A 77 -16.77 2.93 3.00
CA ILE A 77 -17.90 2.73 2.09
C ILE A 77 -19.06 2.22 2.93
N GLU A 78 -20.19 2.92 2.88
CA GLU A 78 -21.38 2.53 3.65
C GLU A 78 -22.34 1.66 2.84
N ASP A 79 -22.40 1.88 1.53
CA ASP A 79 -23.29 1.16 0.63
C ASP A 79 -22.71 1.00 -0.79
N GLU A 80 -23.45 0.30 -1.65
CA GLU A 80 -23.04 0.04 -3.03
C GLU A 80 -23.06 1.29 -3.91
N GLN A 81 -23.92 2.26 -3.61
CA GLN A 81 -23.98 3.51 -4.36
C GLN A 81 -22.71 4.33 -4.12
N GLU A 82 -22.25 4.45 -2.88
CA GLU A 82 -20.99 5.10 -2.53
C GLU A 82 -19.78 4.40 -3.18
N LEU A 83 -19.83 3.08 -3.30
CA LEU A 83 -18.79 2.31 -4.00
C LEU A 83 -18.76 2.64 -5.50
N ALA A 84 -19.94 2.68 -6.13
CA ALA A 84 -20.10 3.03 -7.54
C ALA A 84 -19.68 4.49 -7.82
N GLU A 85 -20.04 5.43 -6.97
CA GLU A 85 -19.58 6.83 -7.01
C GLU A 85 -18.05 6.94 -6.89
N SER A 86 -17.41 5.98 -6.22
CA SER A 86 -15.94 5.89 -6.13
C SER A 86 -15.31 5.28 -7.39
N GLY A 87 -16.10 4.92 -8.41
CA GLY A 87 -15.65 4.38 -9.68
C GLY A 87 -15.36 2.88 -9.66
N TYR A 88 -15.87 2.14 -8.68
CA TYR A 88 -15.61 0.70 -8.53
C TYR A 88 -16.89 -0.10 -8.37
N ARG A 89 -16.83 -1.39 -8.72
CA ARG A 89 -17.87 -2.38 -8.42
C ARG A 89 -17.24 -3.68 -7.93
N THR A 90 -18.02 -4.50 -7.23
CA THR A 90 -17.56 -5.83 -6.81
C THR A 90 -17.59 -6.83 -7.98
N LYS A 91 -16.67 -7.80 -8.01
CA LYS A 91 -16.62 -8.82 -9.08
C LYS A 91 -17.81 -9.81 -9.07
N ARG A 92 -18.61 -9.89 -8.00
CA ARG A 92 -19.82 -10.73 -7.80
C ARG A 92 -20.67 -10.19 -6.63
N ASN A 93 -22.00 -10.38 -6.65
CA ASN A 93 -23.08 -10.03 -5.67
C ASN A 93 -22.85 -10.33 -4.16
N ASN A 94 -21.68 -10.04 -3.60
CA ASN A 94 -21.31 -10.35 -2.22
C ASN A 94 -21.00 -9.08 -1.42
N LEU A 95 -21.79 -8.01 -1.60
CA LEU A 95 -21.84 -6.95 -0.59
C LEU A 95 -23.01 -7.28 0.35
N PRO A 96 -22.75 -7.72 1.60
CA PRO A 96 -23.80 -7.87 2.60
C PRO A 96 -24.58 -6.57 2.73
N SER A 97 -25.88 -6.63 2.42
CA SER A 97 -26.84 -5.57 2.63
C SER A 97 -26.96 -5.33 4.14
N GLY A 98 -26.37 -4.26 4.64
CA GLY A 98 -26.43 -3.91 6.05
C GLY A 98 -25.87 -2.52 6.23
N ILE A 99 -26.76 -1.59 6.57
CA ILE A 99 -26.47 -0.18 6.79
C ILE A 99 -25.45 -0.10 7.93
N ALA A 100 -24.18 0.10 7.60
CA ALA A 100 -23.18 0.43 8.60
C ALA A 100 -23.62 1.75 9.28
N LYS A 101 -23.54 1.78 10.61
CA LYS A 101 -23.97 2.95 11.40
C LYS A 101 -23.18 4.16 10.92
N LYS A 102 -23.89 5.20 10.45
CA LYS A 102 -23.35 6.51 10.03
C LYS A 102 -22.37 7.05 11.08
N SER A 103 -21.09 6.73 10.91
CA SER A 103 -20.00 7.43 11.56
C SER A 103 -19.59 8.52 10.59
N SER A 104 -20.20 9.69 10.75
CA SER A 104 -19.90 10.87 9.96
C SER A 104 -18.49 11.37 10.27
N LEU A 105 -17.50 10.84 9.58
CA LEU A 105 -16.20 11.49 9.42
C LEU A 105 -15.61 11.08 8.07
N SER A 106 -15.75 11.97 7.09
CA SER A 106 -14.93 11.98 5.88
C SER A 106 -13.50 12.40 6.25
N ALA A 107 -12.85 11.60 7.10
CA ALA A 107 -11.44 11.78 7.37
C ALA A 107 -10.70 11.36 6.09
N ARG A 108 -10.16 12.34 5.38
CA ARG A 108 -9.15 12.10 4.35
C ARG A 108 -7.93 11.57 5.11
N TYR A 109 -7.70 10.26 5.11
CA TYR A 109 -6.54 9.69 5.79
C TYR A 109 -5.29 10.08 5.00
N PRO A 110 -4.36 10.85 5.59
CA PRO A 110 -3.09 11.13 4.95
C PRO A 110 -2.39 9.80 4.66
N THR A 111 -1.75 9.69 3.50
CA THR A 111 -0.92 8.53 3.17
C THR A 111 0.36 8.60 4.01
N ASP A 112 0.29 8.23 5.28
CA ASP A 112 1.44 8.14 6.15
C ASP A 112 2.10 6.75 6.08
N LEU A 113 3.36 6.70 6.52
CA LEU A 113 4.18 5.49 6.49
C LEU A 113 3.61 4.39 7.39
N ASP A 114 2.92 4.77 8.47
CA ASP A 114 2.33 3.84 9.42
C ASP A 114 1.14 3.10 8.82
N THR A 115 0.28 3.81 8.07
CA THR A 115 -0.82 3.23 7.30
C THR A 115 -0.29 2.17 6.34
N TYR A 116 0.76 2.48 5.56
CA TYR A 116 1.41 1.52 4.68
C TYR A 116 1.89 0.27 5.43
N HIS A 117 2.53 0.44 6.60
CA HIS A 117 3.00 -0.69 7.42
C HIS A 117 1.85 -1.51 8.00
N ILE A 118 0.76 -0.88 8.44
CA ILE A 118 -0.46 -1.55 8.89
C ILE A 118 -1.03 -2.39 7.76
N LEU A 119 -1.25 -1.80 6.58
CA LEU A 119 -1.85 -2.50 5.44
C LEU A 119 -1.00 -3.69 4.99
N ILE A 120 0.33 -3.56 4.92
CA ILE A 120 1.21 -4.69 4.61
C ILE A 120 1.10 -5.78 5.67
N ARG A 121 1.15 -5.40 6.95
CA ARG A 121 1.17 -6.37 8.05
C ARG A 121 -0.09 -7.20 8.10
N PHE A 122 -1.24 -6.60 7.83
CA PHE A 122 -2.53 -7.28 7.95
C PHE A 122 -3.04 -7.89 6.65
N LEU A 123 -2.76 -7.29 5.49
CA LEU A 123 -3.35 -7.76 4.23
C LEU A 123 -2.51 -8.81 3.49
N LEU A 124 -1.21 -8.89 3.77
CA LEU A 124 -0.31 -9.89 3.14
C LEU A 124 -0.10 -11.15 3.98
N ASP A 125 -0.62 -11.18 5.21
CA ASP A 125 -0.51 -12.33 6.11
C ASP A 125 -1.90 -12.93 6.37
N SER A 126 -2.15 -14.12 5.82
CA SER A 126 -3.43 -14.81 5.94
C SER A 126 -3.81 -15.15 7.39
N ASN A 127 -2.83 -15.37 8.28
CA ASN A 127 -3.12 -15.60 9.70
C ASN A 127 -3.60 -14.31 10.35
N LYS A 128 -2.98 -13.18 10.02
CA LYS A 128 -3.40 -11.85 10.52
C LYS A 128 -4.77 -11.47 9.99
N LEU A 129 -5.09 -11.76 8.72
CA LEU A 129 -6.44 -11.57 8.19
C LEU A 129 -7.49 -12.33 9.02
N GLY A 130 -7.25 -13.63 9.25
CA GLY A 130 -8.17 -14.48 9.99
C GLY A 130 -8.37 -14.05 11.45
N ILE A 131 -7.27 -13.78 12.17
CA ILE A 131 -7.33 -13.37 13.59
C ILE A 131 -8.06 -12.03 13.78
N ASN A 132 -7.99 -11.13 12.79
CA ASN A 132 -8.60 -9.80 12.87
C ASN A 132 -9.93 -9.71 12.10
N ASN A 133 -10.53 -10.85 11.72
CA ASN A 133 -11.80 -10.93 11.00
C ASN A 133 -11.87 -10.04 9.76
N LEU A 134 -10.75 -9.88 9.06
CA LEU A 134 -10.65 -9.07 7.85
C LEU A 134 -10.98 -9.93 6.64
N ARG A 135 -11.86 -9.41 5.77
CA ARG A 135 -12.19 -10.04 4.47
C ARG A 135 -11.91 -9.10 3.32
N ILE A 136 -11.19 -9.59 2.32
CA ILE A 136 -10.82 -8.82 1.13
C ILE A 136 -11.78 -9.17 -0.03
N PHE A 137 -12.31 -8.14 -0.68
CA PHE A 137 -13.15 -8.24 -1.87
C PHE A 137 -12.47 -7.48 -3.02
N PRO A 138 -11.93 -8.19 -4.03
CA PRO A 138 -11.37 -7.55 -5.21
C PRO A 138 -12.44 -6.78 -6.00
N LEU A 139 -12.10 -5.57 -6.47
CA LEU A 139 -12.99 -4.71 -7.22
C LEU A 139 -12.62 -4.65 -8.70
N GLU A 140 -13.56 -4.18 -9.52
CA GLU A 140 -13.35 -3.77 -10.90
C GLU A 140 -13.60 -2.27 -11.05
N PRO A 141 -12.78 -1.56 -11.83
CA PRO A 141 -13.11 -0.18 -12.19
C PRO A 141 -14.36 -0.16 -13.06
N ILE A 142 -15.23 0.82 -12.83
CA ILE A 142 -16.33 1.14 -13.73
C ILE A 142 -15.72 1.98 -14.85
N LEU A 143 -15.56 1.39 -16.03
CA LEU A 143 -15.14 2.13 -17.21
C LEU A 143 -16.32 2.99 -17.66
N GLU A 144 -16.25 4.30 -17.41
CA GLU A 144 -17.10 5.25 -18.14
C GLU A 144 -16.69 5.16 -19.62
N GLY A 145 -17.64 4.79 -20.47
CA GLY A 145 -17.47 4.70 -21.92
C GLY A 145 -17.51 6.06 -22.59
#